data_AF-A0A699WAV3-F1
#
_entry.id   AF-A0A699WAV3-F1
#
_cell.length_a   1.000
_cell.length_b   1.000
_cell.length_c   1.000
_cell.angle_alpha   90.00
_cell.angle_beta   90.00
_cell.angle_gamma   90.00
#
_symmetry.space_group_name_H-M   'P 1'
#
loop_
_entity.id
_entity.type
_entity.pdbx_description
1 polymer ?
#
loop_
_entity_poly.entity_id
_entity_poly.type
_entity_poly.pdbx_seq_one_letter_code
_entity_poly.pdbx_strand_id
1 'polypeptide(L)'
;DKEPSRSILTWEDLVSKFINQFFSPSKTTYLRNEITYFLQKSIETFNEAWERFKDLLRQCPHHGFSELHQLDTFYNALNPNDQDALDSAAGGNFFDKIPRECLSIIESKSKVRYSRSRVTDVRANVNATLSSSSSHSNSFDLQQIAAA
;
A
#
# COMPACT_ATOMS: atom_id res chain seq x y z
N ASP A 1 18.57 11.49 -35.44
CA ASP A 1 17.71 11.87 -36.59
C ASP A 1 17.18 13.29 -36.44
N LYS A 2 17.60 14.20 -37.31
CA LYS A 2 17.05 15.57 -37.40
C LYS A 2 15.90 15.53 -38.40
N GLU A 3 14.69 15.80 -37.92
CA GLU A 3 13.48 15.89 -38.74
C GLU A 3 13.56 17.11 -39.70
N PRO A 4 12.99 17.03 -40.93
CA PRO A 4 13.12 18.11 -41.91
C PRO A 4 12.33 19.36 -41.49
N SER A 5 12.87 20.53 -41.81
CA SER A 5 12.22 21.83 -41.61
C SER A 5 10.88 21.84 -42.36
N ARG A 6 9.76 22.11 -41.64
CA ARG A 6 8.34 22.17 -42.07
C ARG A 6 7.43 20.98 -41.69
N SER A 7 7.77 20.14 -40.70
CA SER A 7 6.95 18.96 -40.35
C SER A 7 5.67 19.22 -39.54
N ILE A 8 5.52 20.41 -38.95
CA ILE A 8 4.32 20.83 -38.19
C ILE A 8 3.74 22.05 -38.88
N LEU A 9 2.61 21.89 -39.56
CA LEU A 9 1.96 22.95 -40.34
C LEU A 9 0.67 23.44 -39.68
N THR A 10 0.08 22.62 -38.81
CA THR A 10 -1.16 22.92 -38.10
C THR A 10 -1.04 22.60 -36.60
N TRP A 11 -1.96 23.14 -35.80
CA TRP A 11 -2.12 22.72 -34.40
C TRP A 11 -2.43 21.21 -34.28
N GLU A 12 -3.23 20.68 -35.21
CA GLU A 12 -3.55 19.25 -35.27
C GLU A 12 -2.31 18.38 -35.52
N ASP A 13 -1.36 18.83 -36.36
CA ASP A 13 -0.08 18.12 -36.58
C ASP A 13 0.77 18.10 -35.32
N LEU A 14 0.83 19.24 -34.60
CA LEU A 14 1.59 19.35 -33.36
C LEU A 14 1.01 18.43 -32.29
N VAL A 15 -0.32 18.46 -32.11
CA VAL A 15 -1.03 17.59 -31.17
C VAL A 15 -0.84 16.13 -31.56
N SER A 16 -0.99 15.78 -32.83
CA SER A 16 -0.84 14.40 -33.31
C SER A 16 0.57 13.87 -33.10
N LYS A 17 1.61 14.65 -33.42
CA LYS A 17 3.00 14.25 -33.16
C LYS A 17 3.30 14.14 -31.67
N PHE A 18 2.80 15.06 -30.85
CA PHE A 18 2.94 15.00 -29.40
C PHE A 18 2.30 13.72 -28.82
N ILE A 19 1.05 13.44 -29.18
CA ILE A 19 0.35 12.23 -28.73
C ILE A 19 1.06 10.97 -29.23
N ASN A 20 1.49 10.92 -30.49
CA ASN A 20 2.21 9.75 -31.01
C ASN A 20 3.60 9.56 -30.36
N GLN A 21 4.26 10.65 -29.97
CA GLN A 21 5.56 10.61 -29.32
C GLN A 21 5.48 10.12 -27.87
N PHE A 22 4.51 10.62 -27.10
CA PHE A 22 4.44 10.36 -25.65
C PHE A 22 3.41 9.30 -25.26
N PHE A 23 2.34 9.17 -26.05
CA PHE A 23 1.16 8.34 -25.79
C PHE A 23 0.80 7.50 -27.02
N SER A 24 1.81 6.92 -27.68
CA SER A 24 1.60 6.12 -28.88
C SER A 24 0.46 5.10 -28.69
N PRO A 25 -0.40 4.86 -29.70
CA PRO A 25 -1.51 3.93 -29.58
C PRO A 25 -1.10 2.53 -29.12
N SER A 26 0.08 2.07 -29.53
CA SER A 26 0.65 0.78 -29.11
C SER A 26 0.98 0.76 -27.62
N LYS A 27 1.62 1.82 -27.09
CA LYS A 27 1.94 1.93 -25.65
C LYS A 27 0.66 2.04 -24.82
N THR A 28 -0.32 2.81 -25.30
CA THR A 28 -1.63 2.94 -24.65
C THR A 28 -2.34 1.59 -24.59
N THR A 29 -2.38 0.85 -25.71
CA THR A 29 -2.97 -0.50 -25.76
C THR A 29 -2.27 -1.47 -24.82
N TYR A 30 -0.93 -1.46 -24.80
CA TYR A 30 -0.14 -2.29 -23.89
C TYR A 30 -0.48 -2.00 -22.42
N LEU A 31 -0.45 -0.74 -21.99
CA LEU A 31 -0.77 -0.37 -20.61
C LEU A 31 -2.22 -0.71 -20.23
N ARG A 32 -3.17 -0.52 -21.15
CA ARG A 32 -4.57 -0.94 -20.92
C ARG A 32 -4.70 -2.43 -20.73
N ASN A 33 -3.94 -3.24 -21.47
CA ASN A 33 -3.91 -4.69 -21.28
C ASN A 33 -3.28 -5.07 -19.95
N GLU A 34 -2.17 -4.43 -19.55
CA GLU A 34 -1.53 -4.66 -18.24
C GLU A 34 -2.46 -4.33 -17.07
N ILE A 35 -3.30 -3.30 -17.21
CA ILE A 35 -4.36 -2.98 -16.23
C ILE A 35 -5.43 -4.08 -16.26
N THR A 36 -5.99 -4.39 -17.44
CA THR A 36 -7.12 -5.34 -17.59
C THR A 36 -6.79 -6.75 -17.12
N TYR A 37 -5.57 -7.21 -17.39
CA TYR A 37 -5.09 -8.55 -17.04
C TYR A 37 -4.14 -8.51 -15.83
N PHE A 38 -4.27 -7.48 -14.99
CA PHE A 38 -3.46 -7.37 -13.79
C PHE A 38 -3.65 -8.61 -12.91
N LEU A 39 -2.55 -9.13 -12.38
CA LEU A 39 -2.53 -10.22 -11.41
C LEU A 39 -1.49 -9.90 -10.34
N GLN A 40 -1.84 -10.11 -9.08
CA GLN A 40 -0.88 -10.08 -7.99
C GLN A 40 0.10 -11.25 -8.16
N LYS A 41 1.39 -10.97 -8.08
CA LYS A 41 2.42 -12.02 -8.20
C LYS A 41 2.51 -12.81 -6.88
N SER A 42 2.88 -14.08 -6.95
CA SER A 42 2.96 -14.97 -5.77
C SER A 42 3.92 -14.49 -4.67
N ILE A 43 5.00 -13.79 -5.04
CA ILE A 43 5.99 -13.22 -4.12
C ILE A 43 5.66 -11.78 -3.70
N GLU A 44 4.66 -11.17 -4.33
CA GLU A 44 4.33 -9.76 -4.18
C GLU A 44 3.34 -9.56 -3.04
N THR A 45 3.68 -8.65 -2.15
CA THR A 45 2.84 -8.29 -1.02
C THR A 45 1.70 -7.39 -1.48
N PHE A 46 0.59 -7.35 -0.74
CA PHE A 46 -0.57 -6.50 -1.08
C PHE A 46 -0.19 -5.04 -1.38
N ASN A 47 0.70 -4.45 -0.58
CA ASN A 47 1.15 -3.08 -0.78
C ASN A 47 1.90 -2.90 -2.11
N GLU A 48 2.82 -3.81 -2.44
CA GLU A 48 3.58 -3.75 -3.69
C GLU A 48 2.65 -3.90 -4.90
N ALA A 49 1.68 -4.82 -4.83
CA ALA A 49 0.66 -4.99 -5.86
C ALA A 49 -0.18 -3.72 -6.03
N TRP A 50 -0.62 -3.11 -4.93
CA TRP A 50 -1.41 -1.88 -4.98
C TRP A 50 -0.61 -0.70 -5.57
N GLU A 51 0.65 -0.51 -5.18
CA GLU A 51 1.49 0.53 -5.75
C GLU A 51 1.76 0.30 -7.24
N ARG A 52 2.02 -0.94 -7.66
CA ARG A 52 2.20 -1.30 -9.07
C ARG A 52 0.94 -1.03 -9.89
N PHE A 53 -0.23 -1.37 -9.36
CA PHE A 53 -1.51 -1.10 -10.03
C PHE A 53 -1.73 0.41 -10.20
N LYS A 54 -1.49 1.21 -9.15
CA LYS A 54 -1.59 2.67 -9.24
C LYS A 54 -0.58 3.26 -10.22
N ASP A 55 0.62 2.70 -10.30
CA ASP A 55 1.63 3.14 -11.26
C ASP A 55 1.17 2.92 -12.71
N LEU A 56 0.59 1.76 -13.03
CA LEU A 56 0.02 1.48 -14.35
C LEU A 56 -1.08 2.50 -14.73
N LEU A 57 -1.97 2.84 -13.78
CA LEU A 57 -3.01 3.86 -14.00
C LEU A 57 -2.40 5.24 -14.28
N ARG A 58 -1.34 5.63 -13.57
CA ARG A 58 -0.63 6.91 -13.78
C ARG A 58 0.11 6.98 -15.11
N GLN A 59 0.63 5.84 -15.58
CA GLN A 59 1.31 5.77 -16.88
C GLN A 59 0.33 5.90 -18.06
N CYS A 60 -0.96 5.60 -17.86
CA CYS A 60 -2.00 5.69 -18.89
C CYS A 60 -3.20 6.53 -18.41
N PRO A 61 -3.06 7.84 -18.15
CA PRO A 61 -4.12 8.66 -17.56
C PRO A 61 -5.41 8.73 -18.41
N HIS A 62 -5.31 8.48 -19.72
CA HIS A 62 -6.41 8.37 -20.68
C HIS A 62 -6.92 6.93 -20.86
N HIS A 63 -6.75 6.06 -19.87
CA HIS A 63 -7.12 4.63 -19.94
C HIS A 63 -8.62 4.37 -20.12
N GLY A 64 -9.50 5.29 -19.71
CA GLY A 64 -10.96 5.17 -19.87
C GLY A 64 -11.68 4.25 -18.88
N PHE A 65 -10.96 3.50 -18.04
CA PHE A 65 -11.56 2.71 -16.96
C PHE A 65 -12.22 3.55 -15.86
N SER A 66 -13.46 3.20 -15.50
CA SER A 66 -14.16 3.79 -14.36
C SER A 66 -13.53 3.36 -13.03
N GLU A 67 -13.77 4.12 -11.96
CA GLU A 67 -13.30 3.78 -10.61
C GLU A 67 -13.77 2.39 -10.16
N LEU A 68 -15.04 2.07 -10.43
CA LEU A 68 -15.60 0.74 -10.12
C LEU A 68 -14.87 -0.37 -10.89
N HIS A 69 -14.58 -0.16 -12.18
CA HIS A 69 -13.83 -1.15 -12.95
C HIS A 69 -12.40 -1.32 -12.45
N GLN A 70 -11.74 -0.24 -11.99
CA GLN A 70 -10.41 -0.32 -11.39
C GLN A 70 -10.43 -1.11 -10.08
N LEU A 71 -11.44 -0.91 -9.23
CA LEU A 71 -11.64 -1.64 -7.99
C LEU A 71 -11.92 -3.13 -8.23
N ASP A 72 -12.82 -3.44 -9.18
CA ASP A 72 -13.14 -4.80 -9.60
C ASP A 72 -11.90 -5.53 -10.14
N THR A 73 -11.19 -4.89 -11.06
CA THR A 73 -9.95 -5.43 -11.64
C THR A 73 -8.92 -5.72 -10.56
N PHE A 74 -8.68 -4.77 -9.65
CA PHE A 74 -7.70 -4.96 -8.59
C PHE A 74 -8.13 -6.08 -7.63
N TYR A 75 -9.38 -6.11 -7.17
CA TYR A 75 -9.88 -7.14 -6.26
C TYR A 75 -9.76 -8.54 -6.87
N ASN A 76 -10.23 -8.73 -8.11
CA ASN A 76 -10.22 -10.02 -8.79
C ASN A 76 -8.80 -10.53 -9.09
N ALA A 77 -7.83 -9.62 -9.13
CA ALA A 77 -6.42 -9.93 -9.36
C ALA A 77 -5.66 -10.37 -8.10
N LEU A 78 -6.25 -10.18 -6.91
CA LEU A 78 -5.61 -10.52 -5.64
C LEU A 78 -5.61 -12.02 -5.39
N ASN A 79 -4.65 -12.46 -4.57
CA ASN A 79 -4.72 -13.80 -4.01
C ASN A 79 -5.89 -13.92 -3.01
N PRO A 80 -6.41 -15.13 -2.76
CA PRO A 80 -7.58 -15.33 -1.88
C PRO A 80 -7.42 -14.75 -0.47
N ASN A 81 -6.22 -14.83 0.13
CA ASN A 81 -6.01 -14.29 1.48
C ASN A 81 -6.15 -12.76 1.53
N ASP A 82 -5.73 -12.08 0.46
CA ASP A 82 -5.85 -10.64 0.36
C ASP A 82 -7.29 -10.21 0.03
N GLN A 83 -8.04 -11.01 -0.73
CA GLN A 83 -9.48 -10.82 -0.96
C GLN A 83 -10.26 -10.97 0.36
N ASP A 84 -10.07 -12.08 1.07
CA ASP A 84 -10.72 -12.35 2.37
C ASP A 84 -10.44 -11.23 3.39
N ALA A 85 -9.23 -10.67 3.37
CA ALA A 85 -8.84 -9.57 4.23
C ALA A 85 -9.56 -8.26 3.89
N LEU A 86 -9.84 -8.01 2.60
CA LEU A 86 -10.64 -6.85 2.17
C LEU A 86 -12.11 -7.01 2.55
N ASP A 87 -12.69 -8.19 2.34
CA ASP A 87 -14.06 -8.51 2.75
C ASP A 87 -14.23 -8.39 4.27
N SER A 88 -13.28 -8.96 5.03
CA SER A 88 -13.27 -8.84 6.49
C SER A 88 -13.19 -7.38 6.96
N ALA A 89 -12.39 -6.55 6.28
CA ALA A 89 -12.27 -5.13 6.60
C ALA A 89 -13.51 -4.32 6.19
N ALA A 90 -14.26 -4.77 5.18
CA ALA A 90 -15.57 -4.24 4.82
C ALA A 90 -16.69 -4.70 5.79
N GLY A 91 -16.45 -5.76 6.55
CA GLY A 91 -17.46 -6.39 7.40
C GLY A 91 -18.47 -7.22 6.63
N GLY A 92 -18.06 -7.78 5.48
CA GLY A 92 -18.93 -8.49 4.53
C GLY A 92 -18.32 -8.46 3.13
N ASN A 93 -19.13 -8.50 2.09
CA ASN A 93 -18.63 -8.36 0.72
C ASN A 93 -18.04 -6.95 0.51
N PHE A 94 -16.82 -6.90 -0.02
CA PHE A 94 -16.10 -5.67 -0.34
C PHE A 94 -16.90 -4.72 -1.26
N PHE A 95 -17.64 -5.28 -2.23
CA PHE A 95 -18.44 -4.50 -3.18
C PHE A 95 -19.81 -4.04 -2.66
N ASP A 96 -20.18 -4.40 -1.43
CA ASP A 96 -21.37 -3.82 -0.78
C ASP A 96 -21.12 -2.38 -0.30
N LYS A 97 -19.85 -1.94 -0.31
CA LYS A 97 -19.45 -0.58 0.03
C LYS A 97 -19.48 0.34 -1.19
N ILE A 98 -19.58 1.64 -0.93
CA ILE A 98 -19.43 2.64 -1.99
C ILE A 98 -17.95 2.72 -2.43
N PRO A 99 -17.65 3.09 -3.70
CA PRO A 99 -16.27 3.09 -4.24
C PRO A 99 -15.24 3.84 -3.38
N ARG A 100 -15.64 4.97 -2.79
CA ARG A 100 -14.79 5.74 -1.87
C ARG A 100 -14.37 4.95 -0.62
N GLU A 101 -15.28 4.16 -0.08
CA GLU A 101 -15.01 3.31 1.09
C GLU A 101 -14.13 2.12 0.69
N CYS A 102 -14.41 1.48 -0.46
CA CYS A 102 -13.56 0.44 -1.02
C CYS A 102 -12.10 0.90 -1.16
N LEU A 103 -11.88 2.07 -1.76
CA LEU A 103 -10.54 2.68 -1.86
C LEU A 103 -9.92 2.94 -0.49
N SER A 104 -10.69 3.44 0.48
CA SER A 104 -10.20 3.68 1.83
C SER A 104 -9.75 2.39 2.53
N ILE A 105 -10.46 1.28 2.31
CA ILE A 105 -10.11 -0.03 2.87
C ILE A 105 -8.80 -0.53 2.25
N ILE A 106 -8.67 -0.47 0.91
CA ILE A 106 -7.43 -0.84 0.20
C ILE A 106 -6.25 0.00 0.70
N GLU A 107 -6.42 1.33 0.78
CA GLU A 107 -5.40 2.25 1.27
C GLU A 107 -5.04 2.02 2.74
N SER A 108 -5.99 1.61 3.57
CA SER A 108 -5.73 1.25 4.96
C SER A 108 -4.88 -0.02 5.03
N LYS A 109 -5.29 -1.09 4.34
CA LYS A 109 -4.59 -2.38 4.31
C LYS A 109 -3.17 -2.23 3.74
N SER A 110 -2.98 -1.40 2.72
CA SER A 110 -1.65 -1.14 2.13
C SER A 110 -0.68 -0.47 3.11
N LYS A 111 -1.18 0.21 4.16
CA LYS A 111 -0.37 0.93 5.17
C LYS A 111 -0.08 0.14 6.43
N VAL A 112 -0.75 -0.99 6.69
CA VAL A 112 -0.67 -1.76 7.94
C VAL A 112 0.76 -2.16 8.32
N ARG A 113 1.69 -2.26 7.36
CA ARG A 113 3.11 -2.59 7.65
C ARG A 113 3.91 -1.45 8.29
N TYR A 114 3.50 -0.20 8.18
CA TYR A 114 4.17 0.92 8.88
C TYR A 114 3.85 0.95 10.39
N SER A 115 2.72 0.37 10.81
CA SER A 115 2.22 0.49 12.18
C SER A 115 2.83 -0.54 13.14
N ARG A 116 3.13 -1.75 12.68
CA ARG A 116 3.65 -2.83 13.56
C ARG A 116 5.07 -2.59 14.05
N SER A 117 5.85 -1.73 13.38
CA SER A 117 7.19 -1.34 13.83
C SER A 117 7.18 -0.44 15.08
N ARG A 118 6.07 0.26 15.38
CA ARG A 118 6.00 1.21 16.50
C ARG A 118 5.54 0.59 17.82
N VAL A 119 4.95 -0.61 17.78
CA VAL A 119 4.40 -1.27 18.98
C VAL A 119 5.44 -2.19 19.65
N THR A 120 6.43 -2.67 18.90
CA THR A 120 7.48 -3.56 19.44
C THR A 120 8.51 -2.83 20.30
N ASP A 121 8.75 -1.53 20.08
CA ASP A 121 9.70 -0.76 20.90
C ASP A 121 9.19 -0.45 22.32
N VAL A 122 7.87 -0.32 22.51
CA VAL A 122 7.32 0.05 23.83
C VAL A 122 7.35 -1.14 24.80
N ARG A 123 7.16 -2.38 24.31
CA ARG A 123 7.10 -3.56 25.17
C ARG A 123 8.48 -4.04 25.64
N ALA A 124 9.55 -3.73 24.92
CA ALA A 124 10.91 -4.05 25.35
C ALA A 124 11.38 -3.18 26.54
N ASN A 125 10.89 -1.95 26.65
CA ASN A 125 11.34 -1.00 27.68
C ASN A 125 10.73 -1.24 29.07
N VAL A 126 9.52 -1.82 29.17
CA VAL A 126 8.89 -2.12 30.47
C VAL A 126 9.53 -3.29 31.22
N ASN A 127 10.27 -4.16 30.52
CA ASN A 127 10.93 -5.32 31.13
C ASN A 127 12.34 -5.01 31.67
N ALA A 128 12.91 -3.85 31.35
CA ALA A 128 14.25 -3.45 31.82
C ALA A 128 14.22 -2.81 33.22
N THR A 129 13.07 -2.29 33.67
CA THR A 129 12.97 -1.54 34.94
C THR A 129 12.69 -2.43 36.16
N LEU A 130 12.25 -3.68 35.99
CA LEU A 130 11.93 -4.57 37.13
C LEU A 130 13.08 -5.48 37.61
N SER A 131 14.23 -5.47 36.94
CA SER A 131 15.35 -6.39 37.28
C SER A 131 16.52 -5.73 38.01
N SER A 132 16.39 -4.50 38.52
CA SER A 132 17.50 -3.75 39.14
C SER A 132 17.24 -3.30 40.59
N SER A 133 16.49 -4.07 41.38
CA SER A 133 16.41 -3.79 42.82
C SER A 133 16.27 -5.06 43.65
N SER A 134 17.28 -5.92 43.58
CA SER A 134 17.52 -6.92 44.63
C SER A 134 19.01 -7.20 44.76
N SER A 135 19.70 -6.33 45.48
CA SER A 135 20.93 -6.62 46.22
C SER A 135 21.23 -5.40 47.06
N HIS A 136 21.31 -5.56 48.37
CA HIS A 136 22.41 -5.10 49.23
C HIS A 136 22.13 -5.64 50.64
N SER A 137 22.88 -6.68 51.00
CA SER A 137 23.04 -7.23 52.34
C SER A 137 23.86 -6.26 53.20
N ASN A 138 23.59 -6.16 54.51
CA ASN A 138 24.57 -5.83 55.57
C ASN A 138 23.99 -6.04 57.01
N SER A 139 24.33 -7.19 57.61
CA SER A 139 25.01 -7.43 58.92
C SER A 139 24.96 -6.43 60.11
N PHE A 140 24.53 -6.93 61.30
CA PHE A 140 24.86 -6.63 62.75
C PHE A 140 24.63 -5.18 63.32
N ASP A 141 24.20 -4.86 64.56
CA ASP A 141 24.08 -5.54 65.87
C ASP A 141 23.18 -4.79 66.93
N LEU A 142 22.66 -5.55 67.92
CA LEU A 142 22.24 -5.36 69.35
C LEU A 142 21.41 -4.17 69.99
N GLN A 143 20.37 -4.62 70.75
CA GLN A 143 19.83 -4.19 72.09
C GLN A 143 18.98 -2.88 72.19
N GLN A 144 17.92 -2.71 73.00
CA GLN A 144 17.50 -3.28 74.31
C GLN A 144 16.03 -2.86 74.72
N ILE A 145 15.40 -3.60 75.68
CA ILE A 145 14.31 -3.22 76.66
C ILE A 145 12.86 -3.06 76.11
N ALA A 146 11.72 -3.49 76.72
CA ALA A 146 11.26 -3.81 78.10
C ALA A 146 10.12 -4.88 78.06
N ALA A 147 10.03 -5.84 78.99
CA ALA A 147 9.32 -5.83 80.29
C ALA A 147 7.77 -5.92 80.25
N ALA A 148 7.21 -7.10 80.56
CA ALA A 148 6.27 -7.38 81.67
C ALA A 148 5.93 -8.87 81.68
#